data_AF-V2W1I4-F1
#
_entry.id   AF-V2W1I4-F1
#
_cell.length_a   1.000
_cell.length_b   1.000
_cell.length_c   1.000
_cell.angle_alpha   90.00
_cell.angle_beta   90.00
_cell.angle_gamma   90.00
#
_symmetry.space_group_name_H-M   'P 1'
#
loop_
_entity.id
_entity.type
_entity.pdbx_description
1 polymer ?
#
loop_
_entity_poly.entity_id
_entity_poly.type
_entity_poly.pdbx_seq_one_letter_code
_entity_poly.pdbx_strand_id
1 'polypeptide(L)'
;MTTYTEMLEQPQIITKIESAIGGQIVSVYLAAHLTPPIPFQENGRFKYVDPAPQKYANHLREGMKLFAELLDEIHQKTGGEDA
;
A
#
# COMPACT_ATOMS: atom_id res chain seq x y z
N MET A 1 -8.00 -10.29 -18.28
CA MET A 1 -7.14 -10.62 -17.13
C MET A 1 -7.05 -9.36 -16.31
N THR A 2 -7.44 -9.37 -15.03
CA THR A 2 -7.31 -8.18 -14.18
C THR A 2 -5.84 -7.96 -13.86
N THR A 3 -5.34 -6.77 -14.12
CA THR A 3 -3.97 -6.35 -13.82
C THR A 3 -3.77 -6.23 -12.31
N TYR A 4 -2.54 -6.40 -11.84
CA TYR A 4 -2.18 -6.18 -10.43
C TYR A 4 -2.50 -4.74 -10.02
N THR A 5 -2.33 -3.77 -10.91
CA THR A 5 -2.72 -2.38 -10.66
C THR A 5 -4.23 -2.24 -10.44
N GLU A 6 -5.07 -2.85 -11.27
CA GLU A 6 -6.53 -2.87 -11.08
C GLU A 6 -6.94 -3.61 -9.79
N MET A 7 -6.18 -4.64 -9.39
CA MET A 7 -6.45 -5.33 -8.12
C MET A 7 -6.29 -4.41 -6.91
N LEU A 8 -5.37 -3.42 -6.96
CA LEU A 8 -5.18 -2.46 -5.87
C LEU A 8 -6.39 -1.55 -5.64
N GLU A 9 -7.28 -1.42 -6.62
CA GLU A 9 -8.50 -0.60 -6.51
C GLU A 9 -9.67 -1.35 -5.87
N GLN A 10 -9.55 -2.67 -5.70
CA GLN A 10 -10.63 -3.48 -5.14
C GLN A 10 -10.80 -3.19 -3.63
N PRO A 11 -12.03 -2.91 -3.14
CA PRO A 11 -12.26 -2.49 -1.75
C PRO A 11 -11.68 -3.45 -0.69
N GLN A 12 -11.76 -4.76 -0.93
CA GLN A 12 -11.21 -5.79 -0.05
C GLN A 12 -9.68 -5.79 -0.03
N ILE A 13 -9.05 -5.44 -1.15
CA ILE A 13 -7.58 -5.33 -1.26
C ILE A 13 -7.13 -4.03 -0.59
N ILE A 14 -7.80 -2.91 -0.84
CA ILE A 14 -7.56 -1.62 -0.17
C ILE A 14 -7.59 -1.81 1.36
N THR A 15 -8.61 -2.49 1.88
CA THR A 15 -8.74 -2.71 3.34
C THR A 15 -7.55 -3.49 3.91
N LYS A 16 -7.09 -4.54 3.21
CA LYS A 16 -5.92 -5.33 3.62
C LYS A 16 -4.63 -4.52 3.55
N ILE A 17 -4.46 -3.75 2.48
CA ILE A 17 -3.32 -2.87 2.27
C ILE A 17 -3.23 -1.83 3.38
N GLU A 18 -4.33 -1.14 3.68
CA GLU A 18 -4.37 -0.10 4.71
C GLU A 18 -4.10 -0.68 6.10
N SER A 19 -4.64 -1.88 6.39
CA SER A 19 -4.32 -2.61 7.63
C SER A 19 -2.82 -2.93 7.73
N ALA A 20 -2.19 -3.37 6.64
CA ALA A 20 -0.76 -3.67 6.60
C ALA A 20 0.10 -2.41 6.76
N ILE A 21 -0.26 -1.30 6.10
CA ILE A 21 0.40 0.00 6.28
C ILE A 21 0.31 0.45 7.74
N GLY A 22 -0.88 0.39 8.33
CA GLY A 22 -1.09 0.76 9.73
C GLY A 22 -0.23 -0.07 10.67
N GLY A 23 -0.20 -1.39 10.48
CA GLY A 23 0.67 -2.29 11.26
C GLY A 23 2.16 -1.97 11.11
N GLN A 24 2.61 -1.66 9.89
CA GLN A 24 4.01 -1.29 9.65
C GLN A 24 4.39 0.03 10.34
N ILE A 25 3.51 1.03 10.31
CA ILE A 25 3.74 2.30 11.01
C ILE A 25 3.82 2.07 12.52
N VAL A 26 2.89 1.29 13.09
CA VAL A 26 2.92 0.94 14.52
C VAL A 26 4.24 0.24 14.87
N SER A 27 4.66 -0.74 14.07
CA SER A 27 5.90 -1.48 14.28
C SER A 27 7.14 -0.56 14.32
N VAL A 28 7.26 0.36 13.35
CA VAL A 28 8.38 1.32 13.28
C VAL A 28 8.41 2.24 14.49
N TYR A 29 7.26 2.74 14.95
CA TYR A 29 7.19 3.61 16.12
C TYR A 29 7.59 2.88 17.40
N LEU A 30 7.09 1.66 17.60
CA LEU A 30 7.43 0.84 18.76
C LEU A 30 8.92 0.49 18.78
N ALA A 31 9.51 0.16 17.62
CA ALA A 31 10.94 -0.11 17.49
C ALA A 31 11.82 1.11 17.84
N ALA A 32 11.29 2.33 17.64
CA ALA A 32 11.95 3.58 18.02
C ALA A 32 11.62 4.04 19.46
N HIS A 33 10.91 3.22 20.25
CA HIS A 33 10.41 3.57 21.58
C HIS A 33 9.49 4.82 21.60
N LEU A 34 8.76 5.05 20.52
CA LEU A 34 7.79 6.14 20.39
C LEU A 34 6.35 5.63 20.53
N THR A 35 5.43 6.52 20.90
CA THR A 35 3.99 6.22 20.93
C THR A 35 3.44 6.15 19.51
N PRO A 36 2.81 5.03 19.08
CA PRO A 36 2.24 4.92 17.75
C PRO A 36 1.12 5.95 17.51
N PRO A 37 1.06 6.55 16.31
CA PRO A 37 0.01 7.50 15.98
C PRO A 37 -1.31 6.76 15.75
N ILE A 38 -2.42 7.37 16.17
CA ILE A 38 -3.76 6.84 15.95
C ILE A 38 -4.30 7.41 14.62
N PRO A 39 -4.53 6.58 13.60
CA PRO A 39 -5.14 7.04 12.36
C PRO A 39 -6.66 7.20 12.53
N PHE A 40 -7.25 7.98 11.63
CA PHE A 40 -8.68 7.96 11.36
C PHE A 40 -8.92 7.47 9.94
N GLN A 41 -10.12 6.92 9.70
CA GLN A 41 -10.49 6.41 8.39
C GLN A 41 -11.16 7.51 7.56
N GLU A 42 -10.63 7.74 6.36
CA GLU A 42 -11.17 8.68 5.39
C GLU A 42 -11.16 8.01 4.01
N ASN A 43 -12.33 7.87 3.38
CA ASN A 43 -12.48 7.25 2.06
C ASN A 43 -11.85 5.84 1.97
N GLY A 44 -11.99 5.03 3.03
CA GLY A 44 -11.43 3.68 3.09
C GLY A 44 -9.93 3.61 3.33
N ARG A 45 -9.25 4.74 3.58
CA ARG A 45 -7.81 4.81 3.85
C ARG A 45 -7.52 5.33 5.25
N PHE A 46 -6.40 4.92 5.81
CA PHE A 46 -5.89 5.48 7.06
C PHE A 46 -5.20 6.82 6.80
N LYS A 47 -5.65 7.82 7.54
CA LYS A 47 -5.10 9.16 7.55
C LYS A 47 -4.59 9.50 8.94
N TYR A 48 -3.44 10.13 8.98
CA TYR A 48 -2.75 10.51 10.21
C TYR A 48 -2.76 12.03 10.32
N VAL A 49 -3.03 12.53 11.54
CA VAL A 49 -2.97 13.97 11.82
C VAL A 49 -1.53 14.48 11.69
N ASP A 50 -0.58 13.69 12.19
CA ASP A 50 0.83 14.04 12.10
C ASP A 50 1.36 13.87 10.67
N PRO A 51 2.08 14.88 10.12
CA PRO A 51 2.59 14.83 8.75
C PRO A 51 3.61 13.72 8.50
N ALA A 52 4.42 13.37 9.51
CA ALA A 52 5.46 12.36 9.37
C ALA A 52 4.92 10.95 9.07
N PRO A 53 4.01 10.37 9.90
CA PRO A 53 3.42 9.06 9.59
C PRO A 53 2.50 9.12 8.36
N GLN A 54 1.85 10.27 8.08
CA GLN A 54 1.08 10.43 6.84
C GLN A 54 1.97 10.34 5.60
N LYS A 55 3.11 11.02 5.60
CA LYS A 55 4.08 10.97 4.50
C LYS A 55 4.61 9.54 4.33
N TYR A 56 4.93 8.87 5.42
CA TYR A 56 5.40 7.49 5.37
C TYR A 56 4.33 6.53 4.82
N ALA A 57 3.08 6.66 5.25
CA ALA A 57 1.95 5.90 4.68
C ALA A 57 1.80 6.11 3.17
N ASN A 58 1.93 7.35 2.69
CA ASN A 58 1.86 7.67 1.26
C ASN A 58 2.98 6.99 0.46
N HIS A 59 4.21 7.01 0.97
CA HIS A 59 5.33 6.33 0.31
C HIS A 59 5.15 4.82 0.22
N LEU A 60 4.57 4.18 1.26
CA LEU A 60 4.24 2.76 1.20
C LEU A 60 3.20 2.48 0.11
N ARG A 61 2.17 3.34 -0.03
CA ARG A 61 1.16 3.23 -1.10
C ARG A 61 1.77 3.37 -2.49
N GLU A 62 2.61 4.39 -2.68
CA GLU A 62 3.35 4.61 -3.93
C GLU A 62 4.23 3.38 -4.27
N GLY A 63 4.92 2.83 -3.28
CA GLY A 63 5.74 1.62 -3.46
C GLY A 63 4.93 0.40 -3.90
N MET A 64 3.74 0.18 -3.34
CA MET A 64 2.86 -0.91 -3.78
C MET A 64 2.34 -0.72 -5.21
N LYS A 65 1.99 0.51 -5.59
CA LYS A 65 1.58 0.83 -6.96
C LYS A 65 2.71 0.56 -7.94
N LEU A 66 3.92 1.05 -7.63
CA LEU A 66 5.12 0.79 -8.44
C LEU A 66 5.38 -0.71 -8.58
N PHE A 67 5.27 -1.48 -7.50
CA PHE A 67 5.47 -2.92 -7.55
C PHE A 67 4.41 -3.64 -8.39
N ALA A 68 3.15 -3.24 -8.30
CA ALA A 68 2.07 -3.77 -9.14
C ALA A 68 2.29 -3.47 -10.62
N GLU A 69 2.69 -2.23 -10.96
CA GLU A 69 3.03 -1.84 -12.34
C GLU A 69 4.17 -2.71 -12.90
N LEU A 70 5.22 -2.98 -12.11
CA LEU A 70 6.29 -3.88 -12.52
C LEU A 70 5.80 -5.31 -12.77
N LEU A 71 4.91 -5.84 -11.92
CA LEU A 71 4.33 -7.18 -12.12
C LEU A 71 3.46 -7.23 -13.37
N ASP A 72 2.70 -6.18 -13.65
CA ASP A 72 1.89 -6.05 -14.87
C ASP A 72 2.77 -6.07 -16.12
N GLU A 73 3.88 -5.33 -16.12
CA GLU A 73 4.83 -5.32 -17.22
C GLU A 73 5.49 -6.69 -17.44
N ILE A 74 5.85 -7.40 -16.37
CA ILE A 74 6.45 -8.74 -16.45
C ILE A 74 5.43 -9.72 -17.06
N HIS A 75 4.19 -9.72 -16.56
CA HIS A 75 3.12 -10.58 -17.08
C HIS A 75 2.82 -10.33 -18.56
N GLN A 76 2.82 -9.07 -19.00
CA GLN A 76 2.63 -8.73 -20.40
C GLN A 76 3.78 -9.23 -21.29
N LYS A 77 5.02 -9.21 -20.81
CA LYS A 77 6.19 -9.70 -21.55
C LYS A 77 6.24 -11.23 -21.63
N THR A 78 5.89 -11.94 -20.55
CA THR A 78 5.90 -13.41 -20.52
C THR A 78 4.74 -14.03 -21.33
N GLY A 79 3.64 -13.29 -21.55
CA GLY A 79 2.53 -13.75 -22.39
C GLY A 79 2.75 -13.57 -23.92
N GLY A 80 3.91 -13.08 -24.35
CA GLY A 80 4.20 -12.76 -25.74
C GLY A 80 5.13 -13.72 -26.49
N GLU A 81 5.64 -14.78 -25.85
CA GLU A 81 6.57 -15.73 -26.48
C GLU A 81 5.92 -17.00 -27.07
N ASP A 82 4.59 -17.16 -26.95
CA ASP A 82 3.85 -18.29 -27.51
C ASP A 82 2.70 -17.86 -28.45
N ALA A 83 3.00 -17.03 -29.46
CA ALA A 83 2.06 -16.70 -30.55
C ALA A 83 2.72 -16.79 -31.93
#